data_AF-A0A2G9RPI9-F1
#
_entry.id   AF-A0A2G9RPI9-F1
#
_cell.length_a   1.000
_cell.length_b   1.000
_cell.length_c   1.000
_cell.angle_alpha   90.00
_cell.angle_beta   90.00
_cell.angle_gamma   90.00
#
_symmetry.space_group_name_H-M   'P 1'
#
loop_
_entity.id
_entity.type
_entity.pdbx_description
1 polymer ?
#
loop_
_entity_poly.entity_id
_entity_poly.type
_entity_poly.pdbx_seq_one_letter_code
_entity_poly.pdbx_strand_id
1 'polypeptide(L)'
;MDQCRQTLQQHNWNIEAAVQDRLNEQEGVPSVFNTTPNRPLQVNTADHRVYSYVVSRPQPRGLLGWGYYLIMLPFRITYYTLLDIFRFAIRFIRPDPRSRVTDPVGDIVSFIQMFEEKYGRTHPVFYQGTYSQALNDAKQELRFLLVYLHGEDHQDSDEFCRNTLCTSEVSQFINSRMLFWACSTNKPEGFRVSQALRENTYPFLAMITLKDRRMTVVGRLEGLIQPQDLINQLTFIMDANQTYLVSERLEREERNQTQVLRQQQDEAYLASLRADQEKERKKREKQEQKRREEEEAQLRQLAEERKKRVIIN
;
A
#
# COMPACT_ATOMS: atom_id res chain seq x y z
N MET A 1 23.05 17.33 -8.08
CA MET A 1 22.84 18.27 -9.22
C MET A 1 21.85 17.70 -10.23
N ASP A 2 21.98 16.42 -10.62
CA ASP A 2 21.11 15.82 -11.65
C ASP A 2 19.61 15.74 -11.26
N GLN A 3 19.32 15.54 -9.98
CA GLN A 3 17.93 15.51 -9.48
C GLN A 3 17.21 16.86 -9.61
N CYS A 4 17.89 17.97 -9.30
CA CYS A 4 17.30 19.30 -9.43
C CYS A 4 17.01 19.64 -10.90
N ARG A 5 17.91 19.22 -11.80
CA ARG A 5 17.75 19.41 -13.24
C ARG A 5 16.57 18.61 -13.80
N GLN A 6 16.41 17.35 -13.38
CA GLN A 6 15.26 16.52 -13.77
C GLN A 6 13.93 17.11 -13.26
N THR A 7 13.90 17.58 -12.00
CA THR A 7 12.70 18.17 -11.41
C THR A 7 12.28 19.43 -12.16
N LEU A 8 13.24 20.30 -12.50
CA LEU A 8 12.96 21.50 -13.30
C LEU A 8 12.52 21.15 -14.73
N GLN A 9 13.10 20.13 -15.35
CA GLN A 9 12.68 19.67 -16.69
C GLN A 9 11.25 19.13 -16.71
N GLN A 10 10.84 18.40 -15.67
CA GLN A 10 9.46 17.92 -15.51
C GLN A 10 8.47 19.07 -15.37
N HIS A 11 8.88 20.15 -14.72
CA HIS A 11 8.05 21.34 -14.48
C HIS A 11 8.27 22.47 -15.51
N ASN A 12 8.80 22.15 -16.70
CA ASN A 12 9.07 23.15 -17.76
C ASN A 12 9.85 24.38 -17.26
N TRP A 13 10.81 24.17 -16.36
CA TRP A 13 11.61 25.19 -15.68
C TRP A 13 10.83 26.18 -14.83
N ASN A 14 9.58 25.87 -14.47
CA ASN A 14 8.82 26.63 -13.48
C ASN A 14 9.32 26.30 -12.07
N ILE A 15 10.12 27.22 -11.52
CA ILE A 15 10.79 27.05 -10.23
C ILE A 15 9.78 26.99 -9.08
N GLU A 16 8.74 27.82 -9.10
CA GLU A 16 7.70 27.83 -8.06
C GLU A 16 6.94 26.51 -8.02
N ALA A 17 6.53 26.00 -9.20
CA ALA A 17 5.85 24.71 -9.28
C ALA A 17 6.75 23.56 -8.81
N ALA A 18 8.02 23.53 -9.21
CA ALA A 18 8.97 22.49 -8.81
C ALA A 18 9.29 22.50 -7.30
N VAL A 19 9.38 23.69 -6.70
CA VAL A 19 9.62 23.85 -5.26
C VAL A 19 8.37 23.47 -4.47
N GLN A 20 7.19 23.92 -4.90
CA GLN A 20 5.92 23.58 -4.26
C GLN A 20 5.69 22.06 -4.29
N ASP A 21 6.00 21.41 -5.41
CA ASP A 21 5.85 19.97 -5.57
C ASP A 21 6.83 19.18 -4.68
N ARG A 22 8.07 19.67 -4.52
CA ARG A 22 9.05 19.10 -3.58
C ARG A 22 8.64 19.28 -2.12
N LEU A 23 8.06 20.42 -1.76
CA LEU A 23 7.54 20.66 -0.43
C LEU A 23 6.32 19.77 -0.16
N ASN A 24 5.42 19.64 -1.14
CA ASN A 24 4.28 18.74 -1.10
C ASN A 24 4.69 17.26 -0.96
N GLU A 25 5.75 16.81 -1.66
CA GLU A 25 6.32 15.46 -1.50
C GLU A 25 6.86 15.23 -0.08
N GLN A 26 7.51 16.24 0.53
CA GLN A 26 7.99 16.16 1.92
C GLN A 26 6.85 16.17 2.94
N GLU A 27 5.76 16.87 2.63
CA GLU A 27 4.51 16.91 3.41
C GLU A 27 3.59 15.68 3.15
N GLY A 28 3.99 14.79 2.24
CA GLY A 28 3.31 13.52 1.96
C GLY A 28 2.04 13.67 1.11
N VAL A 29 1.92 14.76 0.36
CA VAL A 29 0.88 14.98 -0.65
C VAL A 29 1.34 14.35 -1.97
N PRO A 30 0.54 13.48 -2.61
CA PRO A 30 0.92 12.88 -3.89
C PRO A 30 0.99 13.98 -4.96
N SER A 31 2.13 14.09 -5.65
CA SER A 31 2.26 15.04 -6.75
C SER A 31 1.40 14.61 -7.94
N VAL A 32 0.73 15.58 -8.56
CA VAL A 32 -0.18 15.37 -9.70
C VAL A 32 0.56 14.84 -10.93
N PHE A 33 1.89 14.98 -10.97
CA PHE A 33 2.75 14.63 -12.10
C PHE A 33 3.67 13.42 -11.86
N ASN A 34 3.71 12.83 -10.66
CA ASN A 34 4.44 11.58 -10.46
C ASN A 34 3.57 10.38 -10.84
N THR A 35 3.77 9.90 -12.06
CA THR A 35 3.73 8.45 -12.28
C THR A 35 4.96 7.89 -11.57
N THR A 36 4.79 7.39 -10.34
CA THR A 36 5.89 6.83 -9.53
C THR A 36 6.79 5.93 -10.37
N PRO A 37 8.12 6.15 -10.40
CA PRO A 37 9.03 5.18 -10.98
C PRO A 37 8.85 3.88 -10.19
N ASN A 38 8.69 2.79 -10.94
CA ASN A 38 8.35 1.44 -10.53
C ASN A 38 9.47 0.80 -9.67
N ARG A 39 9.89 1.45 -8.59
CA ARG A 39 10.81 0.87 -7.61
C ARG A 39 9.97 -0.13 -6.82
N PRO A 40 10.28 -1.43 -6.88
CA PRO A 40 9.52 -2.41 -6.12
C PRO A 40 9.59 -2.02 -4.65
N LEU A 41 8.44 -1.97 -3.97
CA LEU A 41 8.38 -1.76 -2.53
C LEU A 41 9.24 -2.84 -1.87
N GLN A 42 10.40 -2.45 -1.38
CA GLN A 42 11.29 -3.34 -0.67
C GLN A 42 10.80 -3.43 0.78
N VAL A 43 10.35 -4.62 1.15
CA VAL A 43 9.95 -4.91 2.52
C VAL A 43 11.20 -5.02 3.38
N ASN A 44 11.24 -4.31 4.49
CA ASN A 44 12.34 -4.44 5.43
C ASN A 44 12.19 -5.75 6.23
N THR A 45 13.16 -6.65 6.08
CA THR A 45 13.20 -7.95 6.77
C THR A 45 14.20 -7.97 7.94
N ALA A 46 14.89 -6.86 8.21
CA ALA A 46 15.99 -6.76 9.17
C ALA A 46 15.56 -6.22 10.56
N ASP A 47 14.28 -5.94 10.75
CA ASP A 47 13.79 -5.41 12.03
C ASP A 47 13.77 -6.50 13.11
N HIS A 48 14.21 -6.17 14.33
CA HIS A 48 14.53 -7.16 15.38
C HIS A 48 13.30 -7.65 16.18
N ARG A 49 12.09 -7.23 15.80
CA ARG A 49 10.82 -7.63 16.44
C ARG A 49 9.90 -8.38 15.48
N VAL A 50 10.45 -9.29 14.69
CA VAL A 50 9.62 -10.22 13.91
C VAL A 50 9.21 -11.37 14.82
N TYR A 51 7.91 -11.53 15.04
CA TYR A 51 7.40 -12.72 15.74
C TYR A 51 7.54 -13.92 14.80
N SER A 52 8.44 -14.85 15.13
CA SER A 52 8.62 -16.10 14.39
C SER A 52 8.00 -17.27 15.16
N TYR A 53 7.04 -17.95 14.55
CA TYR A 53 6.50 -19.20 15.08
C TYR A 53 6.92 -20.36 14.17
N VAL A 54 7.70 -21.29 14.73
CA VAL A 54 8.13 -22.51 14.03
C VAL A 54 7.50 -23.70 14.71
N VAL A 55 6.66 -24.45 13.98
CA VAL A 55 6.00 -25.64 14.53
C VAL A 55 7.05 -26.73 14.76
N SER A 56 7.24 -27.11 16.03
CA SER A 56 8.12 -28.22 16.41
C SER A 56 7.43 -29.56 16.15
N ARG A 57 8.08 -30.45 15.39
CA ARG A 57 7.58 -31.82 15.17
C ARG A 57 7.54 -32.57 16.50
N PRO A 58 6.47 -33.34 16.80
CA PRO A 58 6.39 -34.11 18.04
C PRO A 58 7.55 -35.11 18.09
N GLN A 59 8.46 -34.91 19.05
CA GLN A 59 9.54 -35.86 19.29
C GLN A 59 8.97 -37.15 19.88
N PRO A 60 9.48 -38.33 19.47
CA PRO A 60 9.05 -39.59 20.05
C PRO A 60 9.27 -39.56 21.57
N ARG A 61 8.19 -39.80 22.34
CA ARG A 61 8.23 -39.86 23.80
C ARG A 61 8.45 -41.31 24.25
N GLY A 62 9.43 -41.51 25.13
CA GLY A 62 9.74 -42.82 25.74
C GLY A 62 10.56 -43.76 24.84
N LEU A 63 11.13 -44.80 25.45
CA LEU A 63 12.04 -45.76 24.79
C LEU A 63 11.37 -46.54 23.65
N LEU A 64 10.08 -46.88 23.80
CA LEU A 64 9.30 -47.54 22.74
C LEU A 64 9.05 -46.64 21.53
N GLY A 65 8.80 -45.34 21.76
CA GLY A 65 8.66 -44.35 20.70
C GLY A 65 9.97 -44.16 19.93
N TRP A 66 11.10 -44.09 20.64
CA TRP A 66 12.43 -44.05 20.03
C TRP A 66 12.78 -45.33 19.27
N GLY A 67 12.41 -46.49 19.81
CA GLY A 67 12.61 -47.79 19.16
C GLY A 67 11.83 -47.91 17.84
N TYR A 68 10.54 -47.57 17.86
CA TYR A 68 9.71 -47.54 16.65
C TYR A 68 10.25 -46.52 15.63
N TYR A 69 10.64 -45.33 16.10
CA TYR A 69 11.19 -44.29 15.24
C TYR A 69 12.49 -44.74 14.56
N LEU A 70 13.42 -45.37 15.28
CA LEU A 70 14.69 -45.90 14.73
C LEU A 70 14.48 -47.05 13.74
N ILE A 71 13.51 -47.93 13.99
CA ILE A 71 13.18 -49.04 13.10
C ILE A 71 12.52 -48.54 11.80
N MET A 72 11.63 -47.55 11.90
CA MET A 72 10.97 -46.94 10.73
C MET A 72 11.84 -45.89 10.03
N LEU A 73 12.92 -45.42 10.65
CA LEU A 73 13.85 -44.42 10.12
C LEU A 73 14.40 -44.78 8.73
N PRO A 74 14.97 -45.97 8.48
CA PRO A 74 15.47 -46.34 7.16
C PRO A 74 14.36 -46.45 6.11
N PHE A 75 13.17 -46.94 6.47
CA PHE A 75 12.03 -47.05 5.55
C PHE A 75 11.43 -45.69 5.18
N ARG A 76 11.37 -44.76 6.14
CA ARG A 76 10.83 -43.41 5.94
C ARG A 76 11.80 -42.52 5.16
N ILE A 77 13.10 -42.68 5.39
CA ILE A 77 14.16 -42.00 4.63
C ILE A 77 14.19 -42.53 3.19
N THR A 78 14.26 -43.83 2.97
CA THR A 78 14.46 -44.37 1.62
C THR A 78 13.30 -44.10 0.67
N TYR A 79 12.05 -44.07 1.15
CA TYR A 79 10.88 -43.88 0.30
C TYR A 79 10.72 -42.44 -0.25
N TYR A 80 11.10 -41.41 0.53
CA TYR A 80 10.92 -40.01 0.15
C TYR A 80 12.24 -39.31 -0.25
N THR A 81 13.36 -39.62 0.40
CA THR A 81 14.64 -38.92 0.10
C THR A 81 15.24 -39.30 -1.25
N LEU A 82 15.03 -40.52 -1.75
CA LEU A 82 15.54 -40.91 -3.07
C LEU A 82 14.86 -40.15 -4.21
N LEU A 83 13.55 -39.92 -4.11
CA LEU A 83 12.80 -39.12 -5.10
C LEU A 83 13.17 -37.64 -5.01
N ASP A 84 13.37 -37.10 -3.81
CA ASP A 84 13.76 -35.71 -3.61
C ASP A 84 15.19 -35.43 -4.06
N ILE A 85 16.14 -36.34 -3.78
CA ILE A 85 17.52 -36.26 -4.28
C ILE A 85 17.54 -36.32 -5.81
N PHE A 86 16.72 -37.17 -6.42
CA PHE A 86 16.61 -37.27 -7.87
C PHE A 86 16.02 -35.99 -8.50
N ARG A 87 14.96 -35.42 -7.91
CA ARG A 87 14.40 -34.13 -8.34
C ARG A 87 15.38 -32.98 -8.16
N PHE A 88 16.10 -32.96 -7.03
CA PHE A 88 17.13 -31.96 -6.74
C PHE A 88 18.31 -32.06 -7.73
N ALA A 89 18.75 -33.28 -8.07
CA ALA A 89 19.81 -33.51 -9.06
C ALA A 89 19.40 -33.02 -10.46
N ILE A 90 18.13 -33.22 -10.86
CA ILE A 90 17.60 -32.65 -12.11
C ILE A 90 17.59 -31.12 -12.08
N ARG A 91 17.29 -30.53 -10.91
CA ARG A 91 17.28 -29.08 -10.69
C ARG A 91 18.67 -28.44 -10.71
N PHE A 92 19.72 -29.20 -10.38
CA PHE A 92 21.11 -28.74 -10.45
C PHE A 92 21.66 -28.69 -11.90
N ILE A 93 21.15 -29.55 -12.78
CA ILE A 93 21.64 -29.67 -14.18
C ILE A 93 20.94 -28.69 -15.13
N ARG A 94 19.74 -28.18 -14.79
CA ARG A 94 19.01 -27.18 -15.60
C ARG A 94 18.98 -25.82 -14.89
N PRO A 95 19.43 -24.72 -15.53
CA PRO A 95 19.29 -23.39 -14.94
C PRO A 95 17.80 -23.08 -14.69
N ASP A 96 17.45 -22.69 -13.46
CA ASP A 96 16.06 -22.53 -13.02
C ASP A 96 15.37 -21.41 -13.85
N PRO A 97 14.39 -21.74 -14.71
CA PRO A 97 13.75 -20.76 -15.60
C PRO A 97 12.93 -19.70 -14.85
N ARG A 98 12.74 -19.86 -13.53
CA ARG A 98 12.03 -18.94 -12.62
C ARG A 98 12.70 -17.57 -12.47
N SER A 99 13.92 -17.42 -12.98
CA SER A 99 14.71 -16.18 -12.89
C SER A 99 14.08 -14.98 -13.64
N ARG A 100 13.22 -15.22 -14.62
CA ARG A 100 12.56 -14.16 -15.40
C ARG A 100 11.04 -14.23 -15.23
N VAL A 101 10.49 -13.23 -14.53
CA VAL A 101 9.05 -13.05 -14.42
C VAL A 101 8.54 -12.47 -15.73
N THR A 102 7.85 -13.28 -16.53
CA THR A 102 7.27 -12.86 -17.82
C THR A 102 5.86 -12.31 -17.66
N ASP A 103 5.05 -12.91 -16.78
CA ASP A 103 3.69 -12.46 -16.47
C ASP A 103 3.36 -12.70 -14.99
N PRO A 104 3.55 -11.69 -14.12
CA PRO A 104 3.34 -11.84 -12.68
C PRO A 104 1.86 -11.99 -12.31
N VAL A 105 0.93 -11.42 -13.09
CA VAL A 105 -0.51 -11.50 -12.79
C VAL A 105 -1.04 -12.86 -13.26
N GLY A 106 -0.63 -13.31 -14.44
CA GLY A 106 -0.96 -14.66 -14.94
C GLY A 106 -0.47 -15.77 -14.01
N ASP A 107 0.71 -15.63 -13.42
CA ASP A 107 1.23 -16.57 -12.42
C ASP A 107 0.26 -16.72 -11.23
N ILE A 108 -0.28 -15.60 -10.73
CA ILE A 108 -1.19 -15.57 -9.58
C ILE A 108 -2.55 -16.15 -9.95
N VAL A 109 -3.12 -15.75 -11.09
CA VAL A 109 -4.39 -16.30 -11.57
C VAL A 109 -4.28 -17.82 -11.77
N SER A 110 -3.17 -18.29 -12.36
CA SER A 110 -2.92 -19.72 -12.54
C SER A 110 -2.79 -20.47 -11.21
N PHE A 111 -2.19 -19.84 -10.20
CA PHE A 111 -2.10 -20.40 -8.86
C PHE A 111 -3.48 -20.51 -8.20
N ILE A 112 -4.32 -19.48 -8.28
CA ILE A 112 -5.67 -19.48 -7.71
C ILE A 112 -6.51 -20.60 -8.34
N GLN A 113 -6.47 -20.73 -9.67
CA GLN A 113 -7.18 -21.81 -10.38
C GLN A 113 -6.71 -23.19 -9.92
N MET A 114 -5.39 -23.42 -9.89
CA MET A 114 -4.82 -24.68 -9.39
C MET A 114 -5.21 -24.96 -7.94
N PHE A 115 -5.21 -23.92 -7.09
CA PHE A 115 -5.60 -24.04 -5.69
C PHE A 115 -7.08 -24.44 -5.55
N GLU A 116 -7.97 -23.76 -6.26
CA GLU A 116 -9.41 -24.05 -6.24
C GLU A 116 -9.73 -25.44 -6.79
N GLU A 117 -9.03 -25.89 -7.84
CA GLU A 117 -9.15 -27.24 -8.38
C GLU A 117 -8.72 -28.31 -7.37
N LYS A 118 -7.64 -28.06 -6.62
CA LYS A 118 -7.05 -29.04 -5.69
C LYS A 118 -7.73 -29.09 -4.32
N TYR A 119 -8.12 -27.94 -3.78
CA TYR A 119 -8.62 -27.80 -2.41
C TYR A 119 -10.07 -27.32 -2.31
N GLY A 120 -10.65 -26.85 -3.41
CA GLY A 120 -12.01 -26.30 -3.47
C GLY A 120 -12.05 -24.78 -3.27
N ARG A 121 -13.26 -24.22 -3.33
CA ARG A 121 -13.54 -22.76 -3.29
C ARG A 121 -13.69 -22.17 -1.88
N THR A 122 -13.44 -22.97 -0.84
CA THR A 122 -13.50 -22.49 0.55
C THR A 122 -12.10 -22.09 0.98
N HIS A 123 -11.77 -20.82 0.87
CA HIS A 123 -10.47 -20.25 1.25
C HIS A 123 -10.61 -18.74 1.49
N PRO A 124 -9.61 -18.07 2.09
CA PRO A 124 -9.60 -16.62 2.15
C PRO A 124 -9.52 -16.01 0.75
N VAL A 125 -10.10 -14.82 0.57
CA VAL A 125 -10.17 -14.15 -0.74
C VAL A 125 -8.76 -13.77 -1.18
N PHE A 126 -8.28 -14.41 -2.26
CA PHE A 126 -6.99 -14.10 -2.84
C PHE A 126 -7.00 -12.73 -3.53
N TYR A 127 -5.99 -11.92 -3.24
CA TYR A 127 -5.73 -10.67 -3.93
C TYR A 127 -5.29 -10.94 -5.38
N GLN A 128 -6.08 -10.47 -6.35
CA GLN A 128 -5.88 -10.71 -7.79
C GLN A 128 -4.95 -9.67 -8.42
N GLY A 129 -3.73 -9.56 -7.90
CA GLY A 129 -2.73 -8.64 -8.42
C GLY A 129 -1.34 -8.97 -7.90
N THR A 130 -0.33 -8.32 -8.47
CA THR A 130 1.09 -8.58 -8.15
C THR A 130 1.42 -8.30 -6.69
N TYR A 131 2.52 -8.87 -6.20
CA TYR A 131 3.00 -8.62 -4.84
C TYR A 131 3.19 -7.12 -4.54
N SER A 132 3.74 -6.38 -5.50
CA SER A 132 3.94 -4.93 -5.38
C SER A 132 2.63 -4.16 -5.29
N GLN A 133 1.59 -4.57 -6.03
CA GLN A 133 0.25 -3.97 -5.97
C GLN A 133 -0.40 -4.24 -4.62
N ALA A 134 -0.35 -5.49 -4.14
CA ALA A 134 -0.87 -5.84 -2.81
C ALA A 134 -0.20 -5.03 -1.69
N LEU A 135 1.12 -4.80 -1.77
CA LEU A 135 1.84 -3.96 -0.82
C LEU A 135 1.45 -2.48 -0.90
N ASN A 136 1.26 -1.94 -2.10
CA ASN A 136 0.83 -0.56 -2.30
C ASN A 136 -0.56 -0.34 -1.72
N ASP A 137 -1.50 -1.24 -2.00
CA ASP A 137 -2.87 -1.14 -1.53
C ASP A 137 -2.94 -1.30 -0.01
N ALA A 138 -2.19 -2.25 0.57
CA ALA A 138 -2.07 -2.40 2.02
C ALA A 138 -1.52 -1.12 2.68
N LYS A 139 -0.53 -0.47 2.06
CA LYS A 139 0.02 0.81 2.52
C LYS A 139 -1.01 1.94 2.41
N GLN A 140 -1.76 2.02 1.32
CA GLN A 140 -2.75 3.07 1.09
C GLN A 140 -3.96 2.93 2.01
N GLU A 141 -4.46 1.72 2.22
CA GLU A 141 -5.60 1.43 3.08
C GLU A 141 -5.24 1.33 4.57
N LEU A 142 -3.94 1.36 4.91
CA LEU A 142 -3.44 1.15 6.27
C LEU A 142 -3.98 -0.15 6.86
N ARG A 143 -3.81 -1.25 6.11
CA ARG A 143 -4.24 -2.61 6.47
C ARG A 143 -3.05 -3.56 6.54
N PHE A 144 -3.21 -4.64 7.31
CA PHE A 144 -2.27 -5.75 7.29
C PHE A 144 -2.35 -6.50 5.95
N LEU A 145 -1.20 -6.98 5.47
CA LEU A 145 -1.09 -7.88 4.33
C LEU A 145 -0.55 -9.22 4.83
N LEU A 146 -1.29 -10.29 4.58
CA LEU A 146 -0.86 -11.66 4.83
C LEU A 146 -0.42 -12.30 3.52
N VAL A 147 0.85 -12.68 3.45
CA VAL A 147 1.48 -13.32 2.30
C VAL A 147 1.60 -14.81 2.59
N TYR A 148 1.02 -15.65 1.74
CA TYR A 148 1.20 -17.10 1.78
C TYR A 148 2.08 -17.58 0.61
N LEU A 149 3.19 -18.21 0.92
CA LEU A 149 4.03 -18.88 -0.08
C LEU A 149 3.74 -20.38 -0.05
N HIS A 150 3.20 -20.88 -1.16
CA HIS A 150 2.87 -22.29 -1.32
C HIS A 150 4.06 -23.05 -1.91
N GLY A 151 4.63 -23.98 -1.14
CA GLY A 151 5.61 -24.93 -1.63
C GLY A 151 4.92 -26.22 -2.08
N GLU A 152 4.67 -26.38 -3.38
CA GLU A 152 3.98 -27.56 -3.95
C GLU A 152 4.70 -28.89 -3.64
N ASP A 153 6.03 -28.85 -3.50
CA ASP A 153 6.85 -30.03 -3.22
C ASP A 153 6.95 -30.35 -1.72
N HIS A 154 6.42 -29.49 -0.83
CA HIS A 154 6.56 -29.68 0.60
C HIS A 154 5.40 -30.52 1.18
N GLN A 155 5.76 -31.59 1.89
CA GLN A 155 4.81 -32.55 2.46
C GLN A 155 3.69 -31.93 3.32
N ASP A 156 3.99 -30.84 4.02
CA ASP A 156 3.05 -30.23 4.98
C ASP A 156 2.12 -29.18 4.31
N SER A 157 2.38 -28.79 3.06
CA SER A 157 1.61 -27.75 2.37
C SER A 157 0.16 -28.17 2.09
N ASP A 158 -0.04 -29.40 1.63
CA ASP A 158 -1.37 -29.91 1.27
C ASP A 158 -2.25 -30.07 2.52
N GLU A 159 -1.67 -30.56 3.61
CA GLU A 159 -2.35 -30.72 4.89
C GLU A 159 -2.75 -29.36 5.46
N PHE A 160 -1.84 -28.38 5.43
CA PHE A 160 -2.12 -27.02 5.87
C PHE A 160 -3.26 -26.37 5.08
N CYS A 161 -3.26 -26.50 3.75
CA CYS A 161 -4.34 -25.96 2.94
C CYS A 161 -5.69 -26.57 3.34
N ARG A 162 -5.78 -27.90 3.39
CA ARG A 162 -7.04 -28.63 3.67
C ARG A 162 -7.56 -28.42 5.09
N ASN A 163 -6.67 -28.57 6.07
CA ASN A 163 -7.07 -28.64 7.49
C ASN A 163 -7.03 -27.29 8.19
N THR A 164 -6.31 -26.30 7.64
CA THR A 164 -6.11 -25.00 8.29
C THR A 164 -6.64 -23.86 7.44
N LEU A 165 -6.07 -23.62 6.27
CA LEU A 165 -6.39 -22.44 5.46
C LEU A 165 -7.83 -22.47 4.91
N CYS A 166 -8.30 -23.63 4.46
CA CYS A 166 -9.65 -23.82 3.91
C CYS A 166 -10.76 -23.93 4.98
N THR A 167 -10.44 -23.71 6.26
CA THR A 167 -11.45 -23.66 7.32
C THR A 167 -12.22 -22.34 7.26
N SER A 168 -13.54 -22.39 7.45
CA SER A 168 -14.41 -21.20 7.36
C SER A 168 -14.01 -20.11 8.37
N GLU A 169 -13.66 -20.50 9.60
CA GLU A 169 -13.24 -19.57 10.66
C GLU A 169 -11.98 -18.78 10.27
N VAL A 170 -10.96 -19.47 9.76
CA VAL A 170 -9.70 -18.86 9.29
C VAL A 170 -9.98 -17.95 8.10
N SER A 171 -10.79 -18.40 7.14
CA SER A 171 -11.15 -17.63 5.95
C SER A 171 -11.89 -16.34 6.31
N GLN A 172 -12.89 -16.41 7.18
CA GLN A 172 -13.64 -15.23 7.65
C GLN A 172 -12.76 -14.27 8.46
N PHE A 173 -11.89 -14.80 9.31
CA PHE A 173 -10.95 -14.00 10.09
C PHE A 173 -9.99 -13.22 9.18
N ILE A 174 -9.36 -13.88 8.21
CA ILE A 174 -8.42 -13.23 7.27
C ILE A 174 -9.16 -12.17 6.44
N ASN A 175 -10.31 -12.51 5.84
CA ASN A 175 -11.06 -11.61 4.96
C ASN A 175 -11.53 -10.32 5.65
N SER A 176 -11.81 -10.38 6.96
CA SER A 176 -12.31 -9.22 7.71
C SER A 176 -11.21 -8.30 8.23
N ARG A 177 -9.97 -8.78 8.34
CA ARG A 177 -8.89 -8.09 9.06
C ARG A 177 -7.70 -7.67 8.19
N MET A 178 -7.49 -8.33 7.05
CA MET A 178 -6.27 -8.15 6.26
C MET A 178 -6.49 -8.46 4.77
N LEU A 179 -5.58 -7.96 3.93
CA LEU A 179 -5.47 -8.40 2.55
C LEU A 179 -4.72 -9.73 2.52
N PHE A 180 -5.17 -10.67 1.69
CA PHE A 180 -4.53 -11.97 1.56
C PHE A 180 -3.94 -12.16 0.17
N TRP A 181 -2.63 -12.33 0.10
CA TRP A 181 -1.91 -12.57 -1.14
C TRP A 181 -1.23 -13.94 -1.07
N ALA A 182 -1.30 -14.71 -2.16
CA ALA A 182 -0.68 -16.01 -2.22
C ALA A 182 -0.10 -16.32 -3.59
N CYS A 183 0.98 -17.09 -3.61
CA CYS A 183 1.57 -17.58 -4.85
C CYS A 183 2.33 -18.89 -4.60
N SER A 184 2.47 -19.70 -5.65
CA SER A 184 3.33 -20.87 -5.66
C SER A 184 4.79 -20.47 -5.89
N THR A 185 5.70 -21.03 -5.10
CA THR A 185 7.16 -20.82 -5.29
C THR A 185 7.69 -21.53 -6.54
N ASN A 186 6.85 -22.32 -7.21
CA ASN A 186 7.12 -22.87 -8.53
C ASN A 186 6.94 -21.87 -9.68
N LYS A 187 6.28 -20.75 -9.42
CA LYS A 187 6.09 -19.66 -10.38
C LYS A 187 7.15 -18.57 -10.20
N PRO A 188 7.58 -17.88 -11.28
CA PRO A 188 8.53 -16.77 -11.20
C PRO A 188 8.18 -15.69 -10.16
N GLU A 189 6.91 -15.25 -10.09
CA GLU A 189 6.49 -14.24 -9.11
C GLU A 189 6.67 -14.73 -7.67
N GLY A 190 6.18 -15.94 -7.36
CA GLY A 190 6.31 -16.54 -6.03
C GLY A 190 7.76 -16.80 -5.64
N PHE A 191 8.60 -17.26 -6.58
CA PHE A 191 10.04 -17.43 -6.35
C PHE A 191 10.74 -16.12 -6.01
N ARG A 192 10.42 -15.02 -6.71
CA ARG A 192 10.99 -13.70 -6.42
C ARG A 192 10.61 -13.20 -5.01
N VAL A 193 9.36 -13.40 -4.60
CA VAL A 193 8.88 -13.01 -3.26
C VAL A 193 9.50 -13.87 -2.17
N SER A 194 9.64 -15.17 -2.42
CA SER A 194 10.41 -16.12 -1.62
C SER A 194 11.81 -15.58 -1.30
N GLN A 195 12.59 -15.25 -2.33
CA GLN A 195 13.95 -14.70 -2.14
C GLN A 195 13.97 -13.40 -1.31
N ALA A 196 12.94 -12.57 -1.43
CA ALA A 196 12.82 -11.32 -0.68
C ALA A 196 12.49 -11.56 0.80
N LEU A 197 11.60 -12.52 1.11
CA LEU A 197 11.15 -12.80 2.47
C LEU A 197 12.09 -13.74 3.24
N ARG A 198 12.92 -14.51 2.51
CA ARG A 198 13.89 -15.48 3.02
C ARG A 198 13.23 -16.52 3.91
N GLU A 199 12.28 -17.26 3.37
CA GLU A 199 11.62 -18.37 4.06
C GLU A 199 12.57 -19.56 4.28
N ASN A 200 12.40 -20.27 5.39
CA ASN A 200 13.21 -21.46 5.69
C ASN A 200 12.48 -22.78 5.40
N THR A 201 11.14 -22.80 5.49
CA THR A 201 10.32 -24.01 5.33
C THR A 201 8.90 -23.64 4.89
N TYR A 202 8.10 -24.63 4.50
CA TYR A 202 6.71 -24.45 4.08
C TYR A 202 5.77 -25.28 4.98
N PRO A 203 4.48 -24.92 5.09
CA PRO A 203 3.87 -23.67 4.63
C PRO A 203 4.51 -22.44 5.30
N PHE A 204 4.62 -21.34 4.54
CA PHE A 204 5.17 -20.08 5.04
C PHE A 204 4.13 -18.97 4.92
N LEU A 205 3.90 -18.27 6.03
CA LEU A 205 3.08 -17.07 6.09
C LEU A 205 3.91 -15.90 6.61
N ALA A 206 3.80 -14.75 5.97
CA ALA A 206 4.35 -13.50 6.46
C ALA A 206 3.24 -12.46 6.64
N MET A 207 3.17 -11.85 7.82
CA MET A 207 2.33 -10.68 8.07
C MET A 207 3.17 -9.42 7.89
N ILE A 208 2.68 -8.52 7.04
CA ILE A 208 3.35 -7.28 6.66
C ILE A 208 2.43 -6.11 7.00
N THR A 209 2.97 -5.04 7.56
CA THR A 209 2.22 -3.82 7.85
C THR A 209 3.08 -2.57 7.68
N LEU A 210 2.43 -1.41 7.62
CA LEU A 210 3.11 -0.13 7.61
C LEU A 210 3.61 0.19 9.02
N LYS A 211 4.92 0.32 9.17
CA LYS A 211 5.59 0.73 10.40
C LYS A 211 6.67 1.74 10.05
N ASP A 212 6.71 2.87 10.76
CA ASP A 212 7.67 3.95 10.52
C ASP A 212 7.72 4.36 9.02
N ARG A 213 6.53 4.52 8.41
CA ARG A 213 6.32 4.85 6.99
C ARG A 213 6.92 3.85 5.97
N ARG A 214 7.33 2.66 6.41
CA ARG A 214 7.86 1.57 5.57
C ARG A 214 7.04 0.29 5.73
N MET A 215 6.90 -0.48 4.66
CA MET A 215 6.30 -1.81 4.73
C MET A 215 7.32 -2.76 5.38
N THR A 216 6.94 -3.37 6.50
CA THR A 216 7.81 -4.21 7.31
C THR A 216 7.15 -5.54 7.60
N VAL A 217 7.92 -6.62 7.59
CA VAL A 217 7.44 -7.92 8.08
C VAL A 217 7.36 -7.84 9.61
N VAL A 218 6.17 -8.05 10.17
CA VAL A 218 5.94 -8.05 11.62
C VAL A 218 5.73 -9.45 12.18
N GLY A 219 5.38 -10.40 11.32
CA GLY A 219 5.15 -11.79 11.71
C GLY A 219 5.62 -12.77 10.64
N ARG A 220 6.17 -13.89 11.08
CA ARG A 220 6.53 -15.06 10.26
C ARG A 220 6.00 -16.32 10.93
N LEU A 221 5.21 -17.09 10.21
CA LEU A 221 4.70 -18.38 10.67
C LEU A 221 5.20 -19.45 9.69
N GLU A 222 5.90 -20.43 10.24
CA GLU A 222 6.59 -21.49 9.51
C GLU A 222 6.12 -22.86 10.01
N GLY A 223 5.65 -23.70 9.09
CA GLY A 223 5.24 -25.07 9.36
C GLY A 223 3.75 -25.28 9.63
N LEU A 224 3.36 -26.54 9.84
CA LEU A 224 1.98 -26.97 9.95
C LEU A 224 1.31 -26.50 11.25
N ILE A 225 0.42 -25.53 11.17
CA ILE A 225 -0.27 -24.93 12.33
C ILE A 225 -1.77 -25.26 12.30
N GLN A 226 -2.39 -25.47 13.46
CA GLN A 226 -3.84 -25.70 13.56
C GLN A 226 -4.64 -24.40 13.35
N PRO A 227 -5.91 -24.48 12.90
CA PRO A 227 -6.77 -23.30 12.67
C PRO A 227 -6.80 -22.30 13.82
N GLN A 228 -7.06 -22.79 15.04
CA GLN A 228 -7.19 -21.94 16.23
C GLN A 228 -5.86 -21.27 16.58
N ASP A 229 -4.77 -22.03 16.54
CA ASP A 229 -3.44 -21.51 16.81
C ASP A 229 -3.05 -20.45 15.77
N LEU A 230 -3.39 -20.65 14.50
CA LEU A 230 -3.16 -19.65 13.45
C LEU A 230 -3.89 -18.34 13.76
N ILE A 231 -5.18 -18.41 14.11
CA ILE A 231 -5.96 -17.21 14.47
C ILE A 231 -5.36 -16.53 15.71
N ASN A 232 -4.98 -17.29 16.73
CA ASN A 232 -4.38 -16.76 17.95
C ASN A 232 -3.05 -16.04 17.68
N GLN A 233 -2.17 -16.65 16.88
CA GLN A 233 -0.88 -16.05 16.51
C GLN A 233 -1.08 -14.79 15.66
N LEU A 234 -1.98 -14.83 14.67
CA LEU A 234 -2.27 -13.66 13.84
C LEU A 234 -2.86 -12.51 14.68
N THR A 235 -3.82 -12.80 15.57
CA THR A 235 -4.42 -11.82 16.49
C THR A 235 -3.35 -11.19 17.39
N PHE A 236 -2.48 -12.01 17.99
CA PHE A 236 -1.39 -11.52 18.85
C PHE A 236 -0.45 -10.56 18.11
N ILE A 237 -0.04 -10.91 16.89
CA ILE A 237 0.83 -10.06 16.07
C ILE A 237 0.10 -8.77 15.67
N MET A 238 -1.18 -8.85 15.35
CA MET A 238 -1.99 -7.67 15.02
C MET A 238 -2.11 -6.71 16.20
N ASP A 239 -2.49 -7.21 17.38
CA ASP A 239 -2.68 -6.39 18.58
C ASP A 239 -1.38 -5.67 18.98
N ALA A 240 -0.23 -6.35 18.86
CA ALA A 240 1.07 -5.76 19.12
C ALA A 240 1.45 -4.63 18.14
N ASN A 241 0.88 -4.61 16.94
CA ASN A 241 1.22 -3.66 15.88
C ASN A 241 0.08 -2.67 15.53
N GLN A 242 -1.12 -2.84 16.08
CA GLN A 242 -2.28 -2.03 15.74
C GLN A 242 -2.07 -0.55 16.07
N THR A 243 -1.32 -0.23 17.13
CA THR A 243 -0.99 1.14 17.52
C THR A 243 -0.31 1.92 16.41
N TYR A 244 0.57 1.28 15.62
CA TYR A 244 1.25 1.94 14.49
C TYR A 244 0.27 2.31 13.37
N LEU A 245 -0.71 1.45 13.08
CA LEU A 245 -1.74 1.75 12.08
C LEU A 245 -2.68 2.86 12.56
N VAL A 246 -3.03 2.86 13.84
CA VAL A 246 -3.89 3.90 14.42
C VAL A 246 -3.19 5.26 14.43
N SER A 247 -1.91 5.32 14.80
CA SER A 247 -1.14 6.58 14.76
C SER A 247 -1.02 7.13 13.35
N GLU A 248 -0.75 6.29 12.35
CA GLU A 248 -0.66 6.70 10.95
C GLU A 248 -2.03 7.18 10.41
N ARG A 249 -3.14 6.57 10.84
CA ARG A 249 -4.49 7.05 10.49
C ARG A 249 -4.75 8.44 11.04
N LEU A 250 -4.42 8.67 12.31
CA LEU A 250 -4.59 9.97 12.96
C LEU A 250 -3.73 11.05 12.29
N GLU A 251 -2.46 10.77 12.01
CA GLU A 251 -1.56 11.72 11.33
C GLU A 251 -2.05 12.03 9.90
N ARG A 252 -2.64 11.06 9.21
CA ARG A 252 -3.23 11.29 7.88
C ARG A 252 -4.49 12.15 7.96
N GLU A 253 -5.33 11.91 8.95
CA GLU A 253 -6.54 12.70 9.18
C GLU A 253 -6.20 14.14 9.54
N GLU A 254 -5.24 14.37 10.44
CA GLU A 254 -4.76 15.69 10.82
C GLU A 254 -4.23 16.48 9.61
N ARG A 255 -3.44 15.83 8.75
CA ARG A 255 -2.95 16.44 7.51
C ARG A 255 -4.08 16.82 6.56
N ASN A 256 -5.04 15.93 6.36
CA ASN A 256 -6.21 16.21 5.51
C ASN A 256 -7.04 17.37 6.08
N GLN A 257 -7.28 17.40 7.39
CA GLN A 257 -7.99 18.50 8.05
C GLN A 257 -7.25 19.83 7.91
N THR A 258 -5.93 19.81 8.07
CA THR A 258 -5.08 21.01 7.89
C THR A 258 -5.15 21.53 6.45
N GLN A 259 -5.14 20.65 5.46
CA GLN A 259 -5.28 21.03 4.05
C GLN A 259 -6.64 21.65 3.74
N VAL A 260 -7.72 21.01 4.19
CA VAL A 260 -9.08 21.51 4.01
C VAL A 260 -9.24 22.88 4.68
N LEU A 261 -8.71 23.08 5.89
CA LEU A 261 -8.77 24.35 6.60
C LEU A 261 -8.02 25.47 5.85
N ARG A 262 -6.83 25.18 5.32
CA ARG A 262 -6.08 26.15 4.50
C ARG A 262 -6.86 26.54 3.25
N GLN A 263 -7.43 25.56 2.54
CA GLN A 263 -8.25 25.82 1.36
C GLN A 263 -9.46 26.70 1.69
N GLN A 264 -10.16 26.44 2.81
CA GLN A 264 -11.28 27.26 3.25
C GLN A 264 -10.86 28.69 3.60
N GLN A 265 -9.69 28.88 4.21
CA GLN A 265 -9.14 30.21 4.52
C GLN A 265 -8.80 30.97 3.23
N ASP A 266 -8.18 30.31 2.26
CA ASP A 266 -7.85 30.90 0.97
C ASP A 266 -9.12 31.30 0.19
N GLU A 267 -10.15 30.45 0.18
CA GLU A 267 -11.43 30.74 -0.45
C GLU A 267 -12.14 31.94 0.21
N ALA A 268 -12.16 31.99 1.54
CA ALA A 268 -12.74 33.10 2.30
C ALA A 268 -11.97 34.41 2.06
N TYR A 269 -10.64 34.35 2.01
CA TYR A 269 -9.79 35.50 1.72
C TYR A 269 -10.05 36.05 0.31
N LEU A 270 -10.12 35.17 -0.70
CA LEU A 270 -10.43 35.56 -2.08
C LEU A 270 -11.84 36.15 -2.20
N ALA A 271 -12.82 35.62 -1.48
CA ALA A 271 -14.17 36.18 -1.44
C ALA A 271 -14.18 37.59 -0.84
N SER A 272 -13.50 37.80 0.29
CA SER A 272 -13.36 39.12 0.92
C SER A 272 -12.66 40.11 0.01
N LEU A 273 -11.56 39.70 -0.63
CA LEU A 273 -10.80 40.55 -1.54
C LEU A 273 -11.66 41.01 -2.73
N ARG A 274 -12.47 40.12 -3.31
CA ARG A 274 -13.40 40.49 -4.40
C ARG A 274 -14.47 41.46 -3.92
N ALA A 275 -15.02 41.26 -2.72
CA ALA A 275 -16.02 42.16 -2.14
C ALA A 275 -15.44 43.56 -1.88
N ASP A 276 -14.21 43.65 -1.37
CA ASP A 276 -13.53 44.92 -1.14
C ASP A 276 -13.22 45.64 -2.47
N GLN A 277 -12.74 44.92 -3.48
CA GLN A 277 -12.52 45.46 -4.83
C GLN A 277 -13.82 45.98 -5.46
N GLU A 278 -14.93 45.25 -5.33
CA GLU A 278 -16.22 45.67 -5.88
C GLU A 278 -16.76 46.91 -5.14
N LYS A 279 -16.60 46.97 -3.82
CA LYS A 279 -16.98 48.13 -3.01
C LYS A 279 -16.16 49.36 -3.38
N GLU A 280 -14.86 49.21 -3.61
CA GLU A 280 -14.01 50.29 -4.06
C GLU A 280 -14.40 50.77 -5.46
N ARG A 281 -14.68 49.86 -6.39
CA ARG A 281 -15.17 50.20 -7.74
C ARG A 281 -16.47 51.00 -7.69
N LYS A 282 -17.47 50.53 -6.93
CA LYS A 282 -18.74 51.24 -6.72
C LYS A 282 -18.54 52.62 -6.08
N LYS A 283 -17.56 52.78 -5.18
CA LYS A 283 -17.24 54.07 -4.56
C LYS A 283 -16.63 55.04 -5.57
N ARG A 284 -15.70 54.57 -6.43
CA ARG A 284 -15.09 55.37 -7.50
C ARG A 284 -16.13 55.80 -8.54
N GLU A 285 -16.98 54.89 -9.00
CA GLU A 285 -18.07 55.18 -9.94
C GLU A 285 -19.02 56.25 -9.38
N LYS A 286 -19.45 56.13 -8.11
CA LYS A 286 -20.29 57.15 -7.46
C LYS A 286 -19.61 58.51 -7.33
N GLN A 287 -18.30 58.55 -7.06
CA GLN A 287 -17.56 59.81 -6.99
C GLN A 287 -17.42 60.46 -8.37
N GLU A 288 -17.18 59.68 -9.42
CA GLU A 288 -17.09 60.19 -10.78
C GLU A 288 -18.44 60.69 -11.29
N GLN A 289 -19.53 59.98 -10.98
CA GLN A 289 -20.89 60.38 -11.33
C GLN A 289 -21.29 61.71 -10.66
N LYS A 290 -20.97 61.87 -9.36
CA LYS A 290 -21.15 63.15 -8.66
C LYS A 290 -20.35 64.29 -9.29
N ARG A 291 -19.09 64.04 -9.67
CA ARG A 291 -18.26 65.05 -10.36
C ARG A 291 -18.86 65.48 -11.69
N ARG A 292 -19.33 64.52 -12.51
CA ARG A 292 -20.00 64.82 -13.78
C ARG A 292 -21.29 65.61 -13.59
N GLU A 293 -22.09 65.26 -12.58
CA GLU A 293 -23.31 66.01 -12.23
C GLU A 293 -23.00 67.45 -11.78
N GLU A 294 -21.95 67.63 -10.97
CA GLU A 294 -21.47 68.96 -10.54
C GLU A 294 -20.96 69.79 -11.74
N GLU A 295 -20.17 69.20 -12.64
CA GLU A 295 -19.68 69.84 -13.86
C GLU A 295 -20.83 70.24 -14.81
N GLU A 296 -21.80 69.35 -15.03
CA GLU A 296 -23.00 69.66 -15.83
C GLU A 296 -23.84 70.78 -15.20
N ALA A 297 -24.02 70.77 -13.88
CA ALA A 297 -24.76 71.82 -13.17
C ALA A 297 -24.06 73.18 -13.30
N GLN A 298 -22.72 73.22 -13.15
CA GLN A 298 -21.93 74.43 -13.34
C GLN A 298 -22.04 74.96 -14.78
N LEU A 299 -21.93 74.09 -15.79
CA LEU A 299 -22.09 74.47 -17.20
C LEU A 299 -23.49 75.03 -17.51
N ARG A 300 -24.54 74.46 -16.93
CA ARG A 300 -25.92 74.96 -17.08
C ARG A 300 -26.09 76.35 -16.45
N GLN A 301 -25.54 76.57 -15.26
CA GLN A 301 -25.56 77.89 -14.60
C GLN A 301 -24.83 78.95 -15.44
N LEU A 302 -23.64 78.64 -15.95
CA LEU A 302 -22.86 79.53 -16.82
C LEU A 302 -23.59 79.87 -18.13
N ALA A 303 -24.29 78.89 -18.71
CA ALA A 303 -25.10 79.09 -19.92
C ALA A 303 -26.33 79.97 -19.64
N GLU A 304 -27.00 79.81 -18.50
CA GLU A 304 -28.10 80.68 -18.07
C GLU A 304 -27.63 82.12 -17.79
N GLU A 305 -26.50 82.30 -17.13
CA GLU A 305 -25.89 83.63 -16.92
C GLU A 305 -25.54 84.31 -18.24
N ARG A 306 -24.96 83.57 -19.20
CA ARG A 306 -24.70 84.08 -20.56
C ARG A 306 -25.98 84.49 -21.27
N LYS A 307 -27.05 83.70 -21.20
CA LYS A 307 -28.35 84.05 -21.79
C LYS A 307 -28.94 85.32 -21.15
N LYS A 308 -28.86 85.46 -19.82
CA LYS A 308 -29.32 86.66 -19.11
C LYS A 308 -28.51 87.91 -19.49
N ARG A 309 -27.18 87.81 -19.67
CA ARG A 309 -26.35 88.93 -20.13
C ARG A 309 -26.63 89.37 -21.56
N VAL A 310 -27.04 88.46 -22.45
CA VAL A 310 -27.38 88.78 -23.85
C VAL A 310 -28.75 89.44 -23.99
N ILE A 311 -29.66 89.26 -23.02
CA ILE A 311 -31.01 89.85 -23.03
C ILE A 311 -31.05 91.29 -22.47
N ILE A 312 -29.98 91.72 -21.79
CA ILE A 312 -29.90 93.04 -21.10
C ILE A 312 -29.09 94.08 -21.91
N ASN A 313 -28.51 93.70 -23.05
CA ASN A 313 -27.85 94.60 -24.02
C ASN A 313 -28.69 94.73 -25.29
#